data_AF-A0A3S0CQF4-F1
#
_entry.id   AF-A0A3S0CQF4-F1
#
_cell.length_a   1.000
_cell.length_b   1.000
_cell.length_c   1.000
_cell.angle_alpha   90.00
_cell.angle_beta   90.00
_cell.angle_gamma   90.00
#
_symmetry.space_group_name_H-M   'P 1'
#
loop_
_entity.id
_entity.type
_entity.pdbx_description
1 polymer ?
#
loop_
_entity_poly.entity_id
_entity_poly.type
_entity_poly.pdbx_seq_one_letter_code
_entity_poly.pdbx_strand_id
1 'polypeptide(L)' 'MAKSKLCYCGSGKLFDDCCVQIHQGLRVAATPEELMRSRYTAYAINNLSYIPQSSLFMAE' A
#
# COMPACT_ATOMS: atom_id res chain seq x y z
N MET A 1 -13.68 -2.71 -18.50
CA MET A 1 -13.89 -1.76 -17.39
C MET A 1 -13.40 -2.43 -16.12
N ALA A 2 -12.28 -1.98 -15.56
CA ALA A 2 -11.69 -2.63 -14.38
C ALA A 2 -12.61 -2.39 -13.19
N LYS A 3 -13.01 -3.46 -12.51
CA LYS A 3 -13.84 -3.42 -11.31
C LYS A 3 -12.98 -2.82 -10.18
N SER A 4 -13.11 -1.52 -9.95
CA SER A 4 -12.39 -0.83 -8.88
C SER A 4 -12.87 -1.38 -7.54
N LYS A 5 -11.98 -2.13 -6.89
CA LYS A 5 -12.23 -2.73 -5.58
C LYS A 5 -11.96 -1.69 -4.49
N LEU A 6 -12.66 -1.82 -3.37
CA LEU A 6 -12.29 -1.10 -2.15
C LEU A 6 -10.87 -1.44 -1.75
N CYS A 7 -10.18 -0.46 -1.18
CA CYS A 7 -8.83 -0.64 -0.70
C CYS A 7 -8.81 -1.55 0.54
N TYR A 8 -7.88 -2.51 0.54
CA TYR A 8 -7.73 -3.48 1.63
C TYR A 8 -7.26 -2.82 2.95
N CYS A 9 -6.83 -1.55 2.93
CA CYS A 9 -6.45 -0.82 4.13
C CYS A 9 -7.61 -0.42 5.05
N GLY A 10 -8.87 -0.65 4.65
CA GLY A 10 -10.05 -0.30 5.46
C GLY A 10 -10.41 1.19 5.45
N SER A 11 -9.84 2.00 4.56
CA SER A 11 -10.15 3.44 4.44
C SER A 11 -11.54 3.75 3.85
N GLY A 12 -12.23 2.74 3.29
CA GLY A 12 -13.49 2.91 2.55
C GLY A 12 -13.31 3.54 1.16
N LYS A 13 -12.09 3.89 0.75
CA LYS A 13 -11.79 4.41 -0.59
C LYS A 13 -11.58 3.28 -1.60
N LEU A 14 -11.74 3.58 -2.88
CA LEU A 14 -11.31 2.68 -3.95
C LEU A 14 -9.79 2.51 -3.91
N PHE A 15 -9.30 1.32 -4.26
CA PHE A 15 -7.87 1.01 -4.30
C PHE A 15 -7.11 2.01 -5.19
N ASP A 16 -7.70 2.37 -6.33
CA ASP A 16 -7.14 3.28 -7.33
C ASP A 16 -6.94 4.72 -6.81
N ASP A 17 -7.72 5.11 -5.80
CA ASP A 17 -7.68 6.43 -5.17
C ASP A 17 -7.07 6.41 -3.77
N CYS A 18 -6.45 5.29 -3.37
CA CYS A 18 -5.97 5.10 -2.00
C CYS A 18 -4.50 4.64 -1.95
N CYS A 19 -4.27 3.34 -1.73
CA CYS A 19 -2.91 2.83 -1.54
C CYS A 19 -2.14 2.74 -2.86
N VAL A 20 -2.81 2.62 -4.02
CA VAL A 20 -2.09 2.52 -5.31
C VAL A 20 -1.26 3.78 -5.61
N GLN A 21 -1.75 4.96 -5.24
CA GLN A 21 -1.03 6.22 -5.45
C GLN A 21 0.27 6.26 -4.65
N ILE A 22 0.28 5.69 -3.45
CA ILE A 22 1.48 5.53 -2.64
C ILE A 22 2.34 4.42 -3.22
N HIS A 23 1.74 3.33 -3.73
CA HIS A 23 2.46 2.21 -4.37
C HIS A 23 3.25 2.65 -5.60
N GLN A 24 2.68 3.57 -6.38
CA GLN A 24 3.28 4.11 -7.59
C GLN A 24 4.18 5.33 -7.34
N GLY A 25 4.32 5.78 -6.08
CA GLY A 25 5.09 6.98 -5.74
C GLY A 25 4.48 8.30 -6.23
N LEU A 26 3.21 8.30 -6.66
CA LEU A 26 2.47 9.50 -7.08
C LEU A 26 2.17 10.44 -5.90
N ARG A 27 2.07 9.88 -4.69
CA ARG A 27 2.09 10.66 -3.46
C ARG A 27 2.84 9.93 -2.35
N VAL A 28 3.34 10.70 -1.40
CA VAL A 28 3.89 10.17 -0.15
C VAL A 28 2.74 9.99 0.87
N ALA A 29 2.86 8.98 1.73
CA ALA A 29 1.94 8.83 2.86
C ALA A 29 2.04 10.05 3.79
N ALA A 30 0.91 10.65 4.13
CA ALA A 30 0.85 11.84 4.96
C ALA A 30 1.05 11.53 6.45
N THR A 31 0.73 10.31 6.87
CA THR A 31 0.89 9.86 8.27
C THR A 31 1.57 8.49 8.35
N PRO A 32 2.22 8.17 9.48
CA PRO A 32 2.76 6.83 9.71
C PRO A 32 1.70 5.73 9.62
N GLU A 33 0.47 6.00 10.09
CA GLU A 33 -0.66 5.06 9.97
C GLU A 33 -0.98 4.77 8.51
N GLU A 34 -1.02 5.80 7.67
CA GLU A 34 -1.28 5.65 6.24
C GLU A 34 -0.17 4.84 5.54
N LEU A 35 1.09 5.05 5.92
CA LEU A 35 2.21 4.27 5.43
C LEU A 35 2.06 2.78 5.79
N MET A 36 1.73 2.48 7.05
CA MET A 36 1.53 1.09 7.49
C MET A 36 0.34 0.43 6.81
N ARG A 37 -0.76 1.16 6.63
CA ARG A 37 -1.94 0.72 5.86
C ARG A 37 -1.63 0.43 4.40
N SER A 38 -0.78 1.26 3.78
CA SER A 38 -0.29 1.05 2.42
C SER A 38 0.54 -0.23 2.30
N ARG A 39 1.45 -0.48 3.25
CA ARG A 39 2.25 -1.71 3.33
C ARG A 39 1.38 -2.95 3.53
N TYR A 40 0.40 -2.89 4.43
CA TYR A 40 -0.58 -3.97 4.62
C TYR A 40 -1.33 -4.30 3.32
N THR A 41 -1.79 -3.26 2.60
CA THR A 41 -2.50 -3.46 1.34
C THR A 41 -1.62 -4.14 0.30
N ALA A 42 -0.34 -3.78 0.22
CA ALA A 42 0.61 -4.43 -0.68
C ALA A 42 0.81 -5.91 -0.34
N TYR A 43 0.89 -6.27 0.95
CA TYR A 43 0.87 -7.67 1.37
C TYR A 43 -0.42 -8.39 0.95
N ALA A 44 -1.59 -7.78 1.20
CA ALA A 44 -2.89 -8.38 0.89
C ALA A 44 -3.11 -8.67 -0.60
N ILE A 45 -2.51 -7.86 -1.49
CA ILE A 45 -2.59 -8.04 -2.94
C ILE A 45 -1.34 -8.70 -3.54
N ASN A 46 -0.41 -9.15 -2.69
CA ASN A 46 0.86 -9.77 -3.10
C ASN A 46 1.74 -8.87 -3.99
N ASN A 47 1.67 -7.54 -3.82
CA ASN A 47 2.52 -6.56 -4.49
C ASN A 47 3.86 -6.39 -3.76
N LEU A 48 4.73 -7.40 -3.90
CA LEU A 48 6.03 -7.42 -3.24
C LEU A 48 6.98 -6.31 -3.71
N SER A 49 6.80 -5.80 -4.93
CA SER A 49 7.61 -4.70 -5.47
C SER A 49 7.47 -3.39 -4.70
N TYR A 50 6.35 -3.18 -4.01
CA TYR A 50 6.15 -2.01 -3.17
C TYR A 50 6.72 -2.16 -1.77
N ILE A 51 6.97 -3.38 -1.31
CA ILE A 51 7.43 -3.63 0.05
C ILE A 51 8.96 -3.48 0.04
N PRO A 52 9.53 -2.42 0.64
CA PRO A 52 10.97 -2.27 0.68
C PRO A 52 11.59 -3.47 1.41
N GLN A 53 12.73 -3.94 0.90
CA GLN A 53 13.48 -5.09 1.45
C GLN A 53 13.76 -4.96 2.95
N SER A 54 13.67 -3.76 3.54
CA SER A 54 13.82 -3.51 4.98
C SER A 54 12.70 -4.05 5.88
N SER A 55 11.59 -4.57 5.33
CA SER A 55 10.65 -5.38 6.13
C SER A 55 11.11 -6.83 6.31
N LEU A 56 12.07 -7.28 5.49
CA LEU A 56 12.94 -8.39 5.83
C LEU A 56 14.10 -7.77 6.60
N PHE A 57 14.02 -7.80 7.92
CA PHE A 57 15.21 -7.69 8.75
C PHE A 57 16.19 -8.78 8.29
N MET A 58 17.08 -8.46 7.35
CA MET A 58 18.48 -8.87 7.51
C MET A 58 19.00 -7.94 8.61
N ALA A 59 18.86 -8.42 9.84
CA ALA A 59 19.56 -7.85 10.97
C ALA A 59 21.06 -8.00 10.72
N GLU A 60 21.75 -6.88 10.52
CA GLU A 60 23.16 -6.72 10.88
C GLU A 60 23.26 -5.56 11.87
#